data_AF-A0A2V9F1N5-F1
#
_entry.id   AF-A0A2V9F1N5-F1
#
_cell.length_a   1.000
_cell.length_b   1.000
_cell.length_c   1.000
_cell.angle_alpha   90.00
_cell.angle_beta   90.00
_cell.angle_gamma   90.00
#
_symmetry.space_group_name_H-M   'P 1'
#
loop_
_entity.id
_entity.type
_entity.pdbx_description
1 polymer ?
#
loop_
_entity_poly.entity_id
_entity_poly.type
_entity_poly.pdbx_seq_one_letter_code
_entity_poly.pdbx_strand_id
1 'polypeptide(L)'
;MSESTSSNAGVSIDREGQGITATPQPELLPLDIAERVVAFRHKETGTFRRHVFNPVTRADVDAYFSSMTVATERKSGNSMDYHIDMRTNVLKLYERAIKRVVGYSLTDGQDIMTLPNWKDRVPGVHRLRATEILVKVTESENRADLGIDPEADVVSLDAFWSAGDCGMPHYQGLIHRFTPPTIEHWRKLHNYSTRTKAVGGSQSQRTLHPKLNGVYVELYDELILSAKGYSVGGQPIGGREQCVSKMDCFHKITAISILFDKPSGGEVEELEEV
;
A
#
# COMPACT_ATOMS: atom_id res chain seq x y z
N MET A 1 25.25 -31.92 -71.77
CA MET A 1 24.55 -31.04 -70.79
C MET A 1 23.47 -31.87 -70.10
N SER A 2 22.89 -31.33 -69.03
CA SER A 2 21.93 -31.98 -68.12
C SER A 2 20.56 -32.29 -68.71
N GLU A 3 19.93 -33.38 -68.24
CA GLU A 3 18.49 -33.64 -67.96
C GLU A 3 18.30 -35.16 -67.71
N SER A 4 17.32 -35.70 -66.95
CA SER A 4 16.36 -35.15 -65.97
C SER A 4 15.70 -36.28 -65.12
N THR A 5 15.14 -35.95 -63.94
CA THR A 5 14.28 -36.81 -63.06
C THR A 5 14.94 -38.05 -62.41
N SER A 6 14.51 -38.65 -61.28
CA SER A 6 13.20 -38.68 -60.57
C SER A 6 13.34 -38.71 -59.01
N SER A 7 12.22 -38.79 -58.29
CA SER A 7 12.09 -39.04 -56.82
C SER A 7 12.44 -40.50 -56.45
N ASN A 8 12.42 -41.00 -55.20
CA ASN A 8 11.88 -40.59 -53.88
C ASN A 8 12.64 -41.41 -52.76
N ALA A 9 12.46 -41.34 -51.43
CA ALA A 9 11.57 -40.61 -50.50
C ALA A 9 12.16 -40.59 -49.06
N GLY A 10 11.54 -39.82 -48.15
CA GLY A 10 11.27 -40.21 -46.74
C GLY A 10 12.39 -40.35 -45.71
N VAL A 11 12.57 -39.32 -44.86
CA VAL A 11 13.11 -39.44 -43.49
C VAL A 11 12.20 -38.66 -42.54
N SER A 12 11.86 -39.24 -41.39
CA SER A 12 10.99 -38.63 -40.38
C SER A 12 11.66 -37.43 -39.70
N ILE A 13 10.89 -36.37 -39.43
CA ILE A 13 11.29 -35.29 -38.53
C ILE A 13 10.71 -35.61 -37.15
N ASP A 14 11.55 -36.09 -36.23
CA ASP A 14 11.15 -36.30 -34.85
C ASP A 14 10.87 -34.97 -34.14
N ARG A 15 9.86 -34.97 -33.27
CA ARG A 15 9.42 -33.78 -32.53
C ARG A 15 10.25 -33.61 -31.26
N GLU A 16 11.36 -32.89 -31.34
CA GLU A 16 12.08 -32.49 -30.14
C GLU A 16 11.31 -31.45 -29.32
N GLY A 17 11.11 -31.78 -28.04
CA GLY A 17 10.87 -30.89 -26.89
C GLY A 17 10.17 -29.55 -27.13
N GLN A 18 8.85 -29.52 -26.93
CA GLN A 18 8.23 -28.33 -26.35
C GLN A 18 8.80 -28.15 -24.93
N GLY A 19 9.83 -27.33 -24.80
CA GLY A 19 10.39 -26.96 -23.50
C GLY A 19 9.30 -26.34 -22.63
N ILE A 20 9.04 -26.94 -21.47
CA ILE A 20 8.13 -26.37 -20.47
C ILE A 20 8.78 -25.09 -19.97
N THR A 21 8.43 -23.95 -20.56
CA THR A 21 8.79 -22.64 -20.04
C THR A 21 8.15 -22.52 -18.67
N ALA A 22 8.94 -22.70 -17.61
CA ALA A 22 8.49 -22.56 -16.24
C ALA A 22 7.79 -21.22 -16.11
N THR A 23 6.53 -21.24 -15.65
CA THR A 23 5.73 -20.04 -15.47
C THR A 23 6.56 -19.01 -14.68
N PRO A 24 6.79 -17.80 -15.20
CA PRO A 24 7.64 -16.83 -14.53
C PRO A 24 7.10 -16.62 -13.12
N GLN A 25 7.97 -16.82 -12.12
CA GLN A 25 7.54 -16.66 -10.73
C GLN A 25 6.99 -15.24 -10.54
N PRO A 26 5.81 -15.09 -9.90
CA PRO A 26 5.22 -13.77 -9.70
C PRO A 26 6.18 -12.90 -8.90
N GLU A 27 6.39 -11.66 -9.35
CA GLU A 27 7.37 -10.76 -8.75
C GLU A 27 7.00 -10.49 -7.27
N LEU A 28 7.92 -10.77 -6.37
CA LEU A 28 7.66 -10.70 -4.92
C LEU A 28 8.06 -9.33 -4.37
N LEU A 29 7.12 -8.58 -3.81
CA LEU A 29 7.35 -7.26 -3.20
C LEU A 29 8.40 -7.37 -2.09
N PRO A 30 9.60 -6.75 -2.24
CA PRO A 30 10.70 -6.92 -1.30
C PRO A 30 10.57 -5.96 -0.11
N LEU A 31 10.28 -6.49 1.07
CA LEU A 31 9.99 -5.72 2.28
C LEU A 31 11.24 -5.13 2.95
N ASP A 32 12.44 -5.64 2.67
CA ASP A 32 13.69 -5.32 3.34
C ASP A 32 14.63 -4.36 2.58
N ILE A 33 14.13 -3.69 1.53
CA ILE A 33 14.91 -2.73 0.76
C ILE A 33 15.33 -1.48 1.57
N ALA A 34 16.62 -1.15 1.51
CA ALA A 34 17.22 -0.08 2.29
C ALA A 34 16.85 1.36 1.86
N GLU A 35 16.28 1.55 0.67
CA GLU A 35 15.72 2.83 0.20
C GLU A 35 14.40 2.59 -0.57
N ARG A 36 13.33 3.30 -0.20
CA ARG A 36 12.10 3.39 -1.00
C ARG A 36 12.23 4.55 -1.96
N VAL A 37 12.23 4.28 -3.26
CA VAL A 37 12.26 5.31 -4.32
C VAL A 37 10.86 5.50 -4.87
N VAL A 38 10.36 6.73 -4.85
CA VAL A 38 9.16 7.13 -5.58
C VAL A 38 9.57 7.99 -6.77
N ALA A 39 9.18 7.58 -7.97
CA ALA A 39 9.48 8.30 -9.21
C ALA A 39 8.21 8.71 -9.95
N PHE A 40 8.19 9.93 -10.49
CA PHE A 40 7.15 10.38 -11.41
C PHE A 40 7.73 11.30 -12.50
N ARG A 41 7.04 11.34 -13.64
CA ARG A 41 7.39 12.18 -14.80
C ARG A 41 6.49 13.43 -14.82
N HIS A 42 7.09 14.62 -14.89
CA HIS A 42 6.35 15.87 -15.06
C HIS A 42 5.83 15.96 -16.51
N LYS A 43 4.50 15.99 -16.69
CA LYS A 43 3.86 15.83 -18.02
C LYS A 43 4.39 16.81 -19.06
N GLU A 44 4.45 18.10 -18.71
CA GLU A 44 4.79 19.20 -19.62
C GLU A 44 6.25 19.21 -20.09
N THR A 45 7.17 18.68 -19.27
CA THR A 45 8.63 18.84 -19.49
C THR A 45 9.33 17.51 -19.75
N GLY A 46 8.61 16.38 -19.64
CA GLY A 46 9.21 15.04 -19.68
C GLY A 46 10.16 14.71 -18.52
N THR A 47 10.48 15.67 -17.64
CA THR A 47 11.50 15.49 -16.59
C THR A 47 11.03 14.50 -15.53
N PHE A 48 11.86 13.50 -15.24
CA PHE A 48 11.67 12.62 -14.10
C PHE A 48 12.12 13.29 -12.81
N ARG A 49 11.32 13.15 -11.75
CA ARG A 49 11.69 13.51 -10.38
C ARG A 49 11.70 12.22 -9.56
N ARG A 50 12.80 11.95 -8.85
CA ARG A 50 12.90 10.81 -7.93
C ARG A 50 12.99 11.33 -6.50
N HIS A 51 12.21 10.74 -5.60
CA HIS A 51 12.19 11.01 -4.16
C HIS A 51 12.61 9.74 -3.45
N VAL A 52 13.67 9.81 -2.65
CA VAL A 52 14.29 8.65 -2.03
C VAL A 52 14.12 8.76 -0.52
N PHE A 53 13.41 7.79 0.03
CA PHE A 53 13.06 7.71 1.44
C PHE A 53 13.88 6.60 2.11
N ASN A 54 14.18 6.80 3.39
CA ASN A 54 14.58 5.72 4.28
C ASN A 54 13.40 4.72 4.45
N PRO A 55 13.62 3.49 4.92
CA PRO A 55 12.53 2.58 5.27
C PRO A 55 11.62 3.22 6.31
N VAL A 56 10.31 3.19 6.08
CA VAL A 56 9.33 3.86 6.96
C VAL A 56 9.22 3.07 8.26
N THR A 57 9.55 3.70 9.39
CA THR A 57 9.49 3.04 10.70
C THR A 57 8.09 3.13 11.31
N ARG A 58 7.79 2.26 12.27
CA ARG A 58 6.56 2.37 13.09
C ARG A 58 6.39 3.76 13.71
N ALA A 59 7.48 4.38 14.17
CA ALA A 59 7.48 5.72 14.73
C ALA A 59 7.16 6.82 13.70
N ASP A 60 7.44 6.60 12.41
CA ASP A 60 7.03 7.50 11.32
C ASP A 60 5.54 7.36 11.00
N VAL A 61 5.00 6.15 11.08
CA VAL A 61 3.56 5.88 10.90
C VAL A 61 2.74 6.43 12.07
N ASP A 62 3.19 6.24 13.31
CA ASP A 62 2.57 6.89 14.47
C ASP A 62 2.74 8.42 14.41
N ALA A 63 3.86 8.94 13.89
CA ALA A 63 4.03 10.36 13.63
C ALA A 63 3.05 10.88 12.55
N TYR A 64 2.82 10.14 11.47
CA TYR A 64 1.85 10.46 10.42
C TYR A 64 0.42 10.52 10.98
N PHE A 65 -0.07 9.43 11.58
CA PHE A 65 -1.43 9.38 12.12
C PHE A 65 -1.64 10.34 13.30
N SER A 66 -0.64 10.60 14.14
CA SER A 66 -0.77 11.59 15.23
C SER A 66 -1.05 13.01 14.72
N SER A 67 -0.57 13.41 13.53
CA SER A 67 -0.91 14.69 12.89
C SER A 67 -2.25 14.74 12.16
N MET A 68 -2.78 13.60 11.69
CA MET A 68 -4.09 13.57 11.02
C MET A 68 -5.16 14.05 12.00
N THR A 69 -5.91 15.10 11.67
CA THR A 69 -7.01 15.56 12.53
C THR A 69 -8.32 15.16 11.90
N VAL A 70 -9.13 14.39 12.63
CA VAL A 70 -10.52 14.06 12.28
C VAL A 70 -11.40 14.61 13.38
N ALA A 71 -12.10 15.70 13.08
CA ALA A 71 -12.98 16.40 14.01
C ALA A 71 -14.33 16.67 13.37
N THR A 72 -15.41 16.50 14.12
CA THR A 72 -16.75 16.97 13.72
C THR A 72 -17.16 18.18 14.55
N GLU A 73 -17.70 19.22 13.90
CA GLU A 73 -18.21 20.42 14.56
C GLU A 73 -19.71 20.54 14.33
N ARG A 74 -20.50 20.67 15.40
CA ARG A 74 -21.97 20.81 15.29
C ARG A 74 -22.33 22.28 15.12
N LYS A 75 -22.94 22.62 13.99
CA LYS A 75 -23.49 23.96 13.73
C LYS A 75 -24.89 24.10 14.33
N SER A 76 -25.44 25.32 14.29
CA SER A 76 -26.85 25.57 14.61
C SER A 76 -27.77 24.79 13.66
N GLY A 77 -28.68 23.99 14.22
CA GLY A 77 -29.48 23.00 13.49
C GLY A 77 -28.87 21.59 13.55
N ASN A 78 -29.42 20.64 12.78
CA ASN A 78 -28.89 19.27 12.71
C ASN A 78 -27.75 19.11 11.68
N SER A 79 -26.93 20.15 11.49
CA SER A 79 -25.80 20.14 10.56
C SER A 79 -24.48 19.84 11.28
N MET A 80 -23.64 19.02 10.66
CA MET A 80 -22.31 18.65 11.13
C MET A 80 -21.25 18.96 10.06
N ASP A 81 -20.29 19.82 10.39
CA ASP A 81 -19.09 20.03 9.59
C ASP A 81 -18.06 18.94 9.90
N TYR A 82 -17.41 18.41 8.87
CA TYR A 82 -16.30 17.47 8.99
C TYR A 82 -14.98 18.20 8.70
N HIS A 83 -14.14 18.34 9.72
CA HIS A 83 -12.80 18.90 9.60
C HIS A 83 -11.77 17.78 9.56
N ILE A 84 -11.27 17.49 8.36
CA ILE A 84 -10.31 16.43 8.09
C ILE A 84 -9.05 17.04 7.45
N ASP A 85 -7.95 17.10 8.22
CA ASP A 85 -6.63 17.45 7.67
C ASP A 85 -5.83 16.19 7.32
N MET A 86 -5.76 15.92 6.02
CA MET A 86 -4.99 14.85 5.38
C MET A 86 -3.78 15.39 4.57
N ARG A 87 -3.34 16.64 4.77
CA ARG A 87 -2.16 17.20 4.10
C ARG A 87 -1.00 17.45 5.07
N THR A 88 -1.28 17.88 6.30
CA THR A 88 -0.24 18.11 7.32
C THR A 88 0.47 16.81 7.73
N ASN A 89 -0.26 15.71 7.85
CA ASN A 89 0.32 14.38 8.10
C ASN A 89 1.20 13.87 6.94
N VAL A 90 0.73 14.04 5.69
CA VAL A 90 1.48 13.65 4.49
C VAL A 90 2.81 14.41 4.42
N LEU A 91 2.81 15.73 4.64
CA LEU A 91 4.04 16.52 4.70
C LEU A 91 4.93 16.13 5.89
N LYS A 92 4.37 15.85 7.08
CA LYS A 92 5.14 15.42 8.25
C LYS A 92 5.86 14.08 8.03
N LEU A 93 5.24 13.14 7.31
CA LEU A 93 5.89 11.89 6.91
C LEU A 93 7.00 12.15 5.87
N TYR A 94 6.75 13.03 4.89
CA TYR A 94 7.78 13.44 3.93
C TYR A 94 9.04 13.97 4.63
N GLU A 95 8.88 14.97 5.50
CA GLU A 95 10.02 15.62 6.17
C GLU A 95 10.83 14.66 7.04
N ARG A 96 10.19 13.66 7.65
CA ARG A 96 10.84 12.61 8.46
C ARG A 96 11.56 11.56 7.62
N ALA A 97 10.88 11.00 6.62
CA ALA A 97 11.37 9.82 5.90
C ALA A 97 12.28 10.17 4.70
N ILE A 98 12.17 11.38 4.12
CA ILE A 98 12.95 11.73 2.92
C ILE A 98 14.45 11.86 3.23
N LYS A 99 15.25 11.10 2.47
CA LYS A 99 16.71 11.05 2.55
C LYS A 99 17.36 11.99 1.53
N ARG A 100 16.87 11.96 0.28
CA ARG A 100 17.37 12.76 -0.86
C ARG A 100 16.32 12.84 -1.97
N VAL A 101 16.50 13.78 -2.90
CA VAL A 101 15.77 13.83 -4.18
C VAL A 101 16.76 13.88 -5.34
N VAL A 102 16.29 13.57 -6.56
CA VAL A 102 17.10 13.62 -7.79
C VAL A 102 16.27 14.25 -8.91
N GLY A 103 16.92 15.05 -9.76
CA GLY A 103 16.29 15.76 -10.87
C GLY A 103 15.69 17.10 -10.45
N TYR A 104 16.31 17.81 -9.49
CA TYR A 104 15.89 19.14 -9.06
C TYR A 104 17.08 20.10 -9.07
N SER A 105 16.92 21.22 -9.77
CA SER A 105 17.94 22.25 -9.89
C SER A 105 17.38 23.63 -9.55
N LEU A 106 18.26 24.51 -9.10
CA LEU A 106 18.05 25.95 -8.98
C LEU A 106 18.11 26.64 -10.35
N THR A 107 17.78 27.93 -10.41
CA THR A 107 17.74 28.74 -11.65
C THR A 107 19.10 28.95 -12.30
N ASP A 108 20.20 28.73 -11.58
CA ASP A 108 21.58 28.74 -12.06
C ASP A 108 22.11 27.34 -12.45
N GLY A 109 21.25 26.30 -12.35
CA GLY A 109 21.57 24.91 -12.68
C GLY A 109 22.09 24.06 -11.51
N GLN A 110 22.42 24.64 -10.34
CA GLN A 110 22.92 23.88 -9.19
C GLN A 110 21.88 22.90 -8.65
N ASP A 111 22.28 21.69 -8.24
CA ASP A 111 21.37 20.71 -7.61
C ASP A 111 20.89 21.25 -6.25
N ILE A 112 19.58 21.20 -5.99
CA ILE A 112 19.03 21.72 -4.73
C ILE A 112 19.57 21.01 -3.49
N MET A 113 20.04 19.76 -3.61
CA MET A 113 20.64 18.98 -2.52
C MET A 113 21.90 19.62 -1.92
N THR A 114 22.50 20.61 -2.60
CA THR A 114 23.60 21.44 -2.07
C THR A 114 23.16 22.36 -0.91
N LEU A 115 21.86 22.67 -0.80
CA LEU A 115 21.33 23.60 0.18
C LEU A 115 21.00 22.90 1.51
N PRO A 116 21.39 23.46 2.68
CA PRO A 116 21.00 22.91 3.98
C PRO A 116 19.47 22.78 4.17
N ASN A 117 18.69 23.64 3.52
CA ASN A 117 17.21 23.62 3.55
C ASN A 117 16.57 23.11 2.25
N TRP A 118 17.24 22.20 1.53
CA TRP A 118 16.77 21.66 0.24
C TRP A 118 15.32 21.14 0.26
N LYS A 119 14.86 20.58 1.38
CA LYS A 119 13.49 20.05 1.53
C LYS A 119 12.42 21.12 1.28
N ASP A 120 12.65 22.35 1.74
CA ASP A 120 11.75 23.48 1.50
C ASP A 120 11.64 23.87 0.03
N ARG A 121 12.72 23.64 -0.73
CA ARG A 121 12.83 23.98 -2.16
C ARG A 121 12.13 22.96 -3.07
N VAL A 122 11.79 21.78 -2.55
CA VAL A 122 10.95 20.81 -3.26
C VAL A 122 9.51 21.35 -3.31
N PRO A 123 8.88 21.48 -4.50
CA PRO A 123 7.52 21.96 -4.64
C PRO A 123 6.53 21.19 -3.76
N GLY A 124 5.65 21.89 -3.05
CA GLY A 124 4.75 21.27 -2.07
C GLY A 124 3.89 20.14 -2.67
N VAL A 125 3.40 20.32 -3.91
CA VAL A 125 2.61 19.29 -4.60
C VAL A 125 3.44 18.03 -4.94
N HIS A 126 4.75 18.18 -5.14
CA HIS A 126 5.66 17.04 -5.33
C HIS A 126 5.96 16.32 -4.00
N ARG A 127 6.09 17.05 -2.88
CA ARG A 127 6.24 16.45 -1.54
C ARG A 127 5.01 15.65 -1.12
N LEU A 128 3.82 16.21 -1.36
CA LEU A 128 2.54 15.52 -1.21
C LEU A 128 2.50 14.27 -2.11
N ARG A 129 2.65 14.43 -3.42
CA ARG A 129 2.50 13.33 -4.38
C ARG A 129 3.49 12.19 -4.18
N ALA A 130 4.74 12.50 -3.83
CA ALA A 130 5.74 11.49 -3.52
C ALA A 130 5.31 10.63 -2.32
N THR A 131 4.71 11.25 -1.30
CA THR A 131 4.31 10.56 -0.06
C THR A 131 2.97 9.85 -0.20
N GLU A 132 2.01 10.40 -0.95
CA GLU A 132 0.78 9.71 -1.36
C GLU A 132 1.09 8.36 -2.01
N ILE A 133 2.10 8.32 -2.91
CA ILE A 133 2.52 7.08 -3.57
C ILE A 133 3.31 6.18 -2.62
N LEU A 134 4.17 6.73 -1.75
CA LEU A 134 4.94 5.96 -0.76
C LEU A 134 4.04 5.11 0.16
N VAL A 135 2.87 5.66 0.54
CA VAL A 135 1.89 5.02 1.42
C VAL A 135 0.73 4.36 0.67
N LYS A 136 0.72 4.35 -0.68
CA LYS A 136 -0.40 3.76 -1.43
C LYS A 136 -0.39 2.24 -1.35
N VAL A 137 -1.26 1.73 -0.49
CA VAL A 137 -1.72 0.36 -0.43
C VAL A 137 -3.25 0.38 -0.48
N THR A 138 -3.86 -0.37 -1.39
CA THR A 138 -5.31 -0.43 -1.60
C THR A 138 -5.80 -1.88 -1.54
N GLU A 139 -7.12 -2.11 -1.41
CA GLU A 139 -7.66 -3.44 -1.74
C GLU A 139 -7.31 -3.76 -3.21
N SER A 140 -7.05 -5.04 -3.49
CA SER A 140 -6.84 -5.52 -4.85
C SER A 140 -8.13 -5.50 -5.65
N GLU A 141 -8.10 -4.87 -6.83
CA GLU A 141 -9.15 -5.05 -7.85
C GLU A 141 -9.15 -6.49 -8.38
N ASN A 142 -7.97 -7.15 -8.37
CA ASN A 142 -7.84 -8.58 -8.63
C ASN A 142 -8.17 -9.40 -7.37
N ARG A 143 -9.43 -9.31 -6.94
CA ARG A 143 -10.08 -10.37 -6.17
C ARG A 143 -10.22 -11.58 -7.10
N ALA A 144 -9.17 -12.39 -7.18
CA ALA A 144 -9.32 -13.77 -7.62
C ALA A 144 -10.39 -14.47 -6.76
N ASP A 145 -11.06 -15.49 -7.30
CA ASP A 145 -12.02 -16.31 -6.55
C ASP A 145 -11.32 -17.14 -5.46
N LEU A 146 -10.98 -16.44 -4.38
CA LEU A 146 -10.49 -16.96 -3.12
C LEU A 146 -11.68 -17.61 -2.42
N GLY A 147 -12.02 -18.82 -2.90
CA GLY A 147 -13.10 -19.63 -2.35
C GLY A 147 -12.99 -19.75 -0.83
N ILE A 148 -14.14 -19.68 -0.15
CA ILE A 148 -14.25 -19.52 1.30
C ILE A 148 -13.38 -20.56 2.02
N ASP A 149 -12.33 -20.07 2.68
CA ASP A 149 -11.36 -20.84 3.45
C ASP A 149 -11.88 -20.90 4.90
N PRO A 150 -12.44 -22.05 5.36
CA PRO A 150 -13.15 -22.10 6.64
C PRO A 150 -12.23 -21.87 7.86
N GLU A 151 -10.91 -21.94 7.66
CA GLU A 151 -9.89 -21.73 8.69
C GLU A 151 -9.25 -20.32 8.63
N ALA A 152 -9.55 -19.52 7.59
CA ALA A 152 -8.94 -18.20 7.45
C ALA A 152 -9.73 -17.18 6.60
N ASP A 153 -9.95 -15.99 7.14
CA ASP A 153 -10.36 -14.83 6.33
C ASP A 153 -9.20 -14.35 5.45
N VAL A 154 -9.53 -13.94 4.22
CA VAL A 154 -8.53 -13.59 3.20
C VAL A 154 -8.72 -12.17 2.68
N VAL A 155 -7.63 -11.38 2.74
CA VAL A 155 -7.58 -10.02 2.18
C VAL A 155 -6.52 -10.00 1.07
N SER A 156 -6.85 -9.38 -0.06
CA SER A 156 -5.95 -9.17 -1.19
C SER A 156 -5.66 -7.68 -1.34
N LEU A 157 -4.38 -7.30 -1.45
CA LEU A 157 -3.95 -5.89 -1.58
C LEU A 157 -3.22 -5.65 -2.91
N ASP A 158 -3.27 -4.40 -3.37
CA ASP A 158 -2.44 -3.87 -4.46
C ASP A 158 -1.56 -2.72 -3.93
N ALA A 159 -0.29 -2.67 -4.36
CA ALA A 159 0.70 -1.70 -3.86
C ALA A 159 1.70 -1.24 -4.93
N PHE A 160 2.11 0.03 -4.84
CA PHE A 160 3.21 0.57 -5.65
C PHE A 160 4.52 0.56 -4.84
N TRP A 161 5.54 -0.13 -5.34
CA TRP A 161 6.83 -0.25 -4.65
C TRP A 161 7.97 0.46 -5.41
N SER A 162 9.19 0.34 -4.84
CA SER A 162 10.35 1.16 -5.19
C SER A 162 10.65 1.24 -6.69
N ALA A 163 10.86 2.45 -7.21
CA ALA A 163 11.12 2.67 -8.63
C ALA A 163 12.37 1.95 -9.14
N GLY A 164 12.16 0.97 -10.02
CA GLY A 164 13.21 0.37 -10.85
C GLY A 164 13.44 1.16 -12.14
N ASP A 165 14.17 0.55 -13.09
CA ASP A 165 14.50 1.21 -14.36
C ASP A 165 13.29 1.37 -15.29
N CYS A 166 12.35 0.42 -15.25
CA CYS A 166 11.10 0.47 -16.02
C CYS A 166 10.02 1.40 -15.40
N GLY A 167 10.25 1.97 -14.22
CA GLY A 167 9.29 2.83 -13.51
C GLY A 167 8.93 2.32 -12.11
N MET A 168 7.74 2.69 -11.62
CA MET A 168 7.19 2.18 -10.36
C MET A 168 6.51 0.82 -10.60
N PRO A 169 7.05 -0.32 -10.13
CA PRO A 169 6.35 -1.60 -10.20
C PRO A 169 5.05 -1.58 -9.37
N HIS A 170 4.02 -2.21 -9.91
CA HIS A 170 2.70 -2.38 -9.29
C HIS A 170 2.53 -3.86 -8.95
N TYR A 171 2.58 -4.19 -7.65
CA TYR A 171 2.36 -5.54 -7.16
C TYR A 171 0.88 -5.72 -6.88
N GLN A 172 0.29 -6.74 -7.49
CA GLN A 172 -1.14 -7.01 -7.41
C GLN A 172 -1.40 -8.38 -6.81
N GLY A 173 -2.53 -8.53 -6.12
CA GLY A 173 -2.91 -9.81 -5.53
C GLY A 173 -2.03 -10.21 -4.34
N LEU A 174 -1.60 -9.23 -3.52
CA LEU A 174 -0.81 -9.46 -2.31
C LEU A 174 -1.72 -10.03 -1.21
N ILE A 175 -1.70 -11.35 -1.04
CA ILE A 175 -2.64 -12.08 -0.18
C ILE A 175 -2.18 -12.04 1.28
N HIS A 176 -3.09 -11.71 2.21
CA HIS A 176 -2.96 -11.93 3.64
C HIS A 176 -4.06 -12.90 4.11
N ARG A 177 -3.69 -13.94 4.88
CA ARG A 177 -4.63 -14.87 5.53
C ARG A 177 -4.62 -14.63 7.04
N PHE A 178 -5.80 -14.45 7.61
CA PHE A 178 -6.03 -14.13 9.02
C PHE A 178 -6.85 -15.23 9.69
N THR A 179 -6.63 -15.47 10.99
CA THR A 179 -7.63 -16.17 11.81
C THR A 179 -8.92 -15.35 11.82
N PRO A 180 -10.12 -15.97 11.68
CA PRO A 180 -11.38 -15.22 11.67
C PRO A 180 -11.59 -14.34 12.92
N PRO A 181 -11.98 -13.06 12.78
CA PRO A 181 -12.14 -12.14 13.91
C PRO A 181 -13.21 -12.56 14.93
N THR A 182 -12.76 -12.96 16.13
CA THR A 182 -13.64 -13.18 17.28
C THR A 182 -14.40 -11.93 17.74
N ILE A 183 -15.50 -12.13 18.47
CA ILE A 183 -16.29 -11.04 19.10
C ILE A 183 -15.46 -10.16 20.06
N GLU A 184 -14.38 -10.69 20.64
CA GLU A 184 -13.44 -9.89 21.46
C GLU A 184 -12.67 -8.88 20.60
N HIS A 185 -12.28 -9.23 19.37
CA HIS A 185 -11.60 -8.33 18.45
C HIS A 185 -12.54 -7.23 17.94
N TRP A 186 -13.78 -7.57 17.59
CA TRP A 186 -14.83 -6.59 17.27
C TRP A 186 -15.09 -5.64 18.44
N ARG A 187 -15.17 -6.16 19.68
CA ARG A 187 -15.33 -5.33 20.88
C ARG A 187 -14.09 -4.48 21.17
N LYS A 188 -12.87 -4.98 20.95
CA LYS A 188 -11.62 -4.22 21.03
C LYS A 188 -11.67 -3.02 20.09
N LEU A 189 -12.03 -3.25 18.82
CA LEU A 189 -12.15 -2.19 17.81
C LEU A 189 -13.22 -1.14 18.18
N HIS A 190 -14.42 -1.59 18.54
CA HIS A 190 -15.54 -0.70 18.95
C HIS A 190 -15.23 0.09 20.23
N ASN A 191 -14.60 -0.55 21.23
CA ASN A 191 -14.16 0.11 22.46
C ASN A 191 -13.04 1.14 22.25
N TYR A 192 -12.40 1.16 21.07
CA TYR A 192 -11.46 2.21 20.68
C TYR A 192 -12.10 3.27 19.78
N SER A 193 -12.99 2.91 18.84
CA SER A 193 -13.65 3.87 17.94
C SER A 193 -14.62 4.82 18.66
N THR A 194 -15.22 4.36 19.77
CA THR A 194 -16.11 5.16 20.63
C THR A 194 -15.40 6.19 21.52
N ARG A 195 -14.06 6.15 21.64
CA ARG A 195 -13.24 7.04 22.50
C ARG A 195 -13.08 8.46 21.94
N THR A 196 -14.19 9.10 21.63
CA THR A 196 -14.21 10.50 21.18
C THR A 196 -13.86 11.47 22.31
N LYS A 197 -13.34 12.66 21.97
CA LYS A 197 -13.03 13.72 22.93
C LYS A 197 -13.64 15.05 22.49
N ALA A 198 -14.57 15.57 23.27
CA ALA A 198 -15.05 16.94 23.11
C ALA A 198 -13.93 17.94 23.43
N VAL A 199 -13.71 18.91 22.54
CA VAL A 199 -12.73 20.00 22.66
C VAL A 199 -13.38 21.27 22.10
N GLY A 200 -13.51 22.30 22.92
CA GLY A 200 -14.21 23.52 22.54
C GLY A 200 -14.65 24.35 23.74
N GLY A 201 -15.23 25.52 23.44
CA GLY A 201 -15.80 26.43 24.43
C GLY A 201 -17.31 26.63 24.21
N SER A 202 -17.86 27.73 24.73
CA SER A 202 -19.28 28.07 24.57
C SER A 202 -19.69 28.49 23.15
N GLN A 203 -18.73 28.83 22.27
CA GLN A 203 -18.99 29.29 20.90
C GLN A 203 -18.62 28.28 19.80
N SER A 204 -17.90 27.20 20.13
CA SER A 204 -17.59 26.10 19.21
C SER A 204 -17.33 24.83 19.99
N GLN A 205 -17.96 23.72 19.58
CA GLN A 205 -17.77 22.39 20.15
C GLN A 205 -17.33 21.42 19.05
N ARG A 206 -16.11 20.93 19.15
CA ARG A 206 -15.54 19.93 18.23
C ARG A 206 -15.40 18.59 18.93
N THR A 207 -15.87 17.53 18.29
CA THR A 207 -15.64 16.15 18.73
C THR A 207 -14.44 15.61 17.95
N LEU A 208 -13.31 15.43 18.64
CA LEU A 208 -12.15 14.74 18.09
C LEU A 208 -12.42 13.23 18.09
N HIS A 209 -12.18 12.58 16.96
CA HIS A 209 -12.35 11.13 16.83
C HIS A 209 -11.05 10.38 17.13
N PRO A 210 -11.13 9.19 17.75
CA PRO A 210 -9.96 8.37 18.06
C PRO A 210 -9.35 7.77 16.80
N LYS A 211 -8.10 7.29 16.91
CA LYS A 211 -7.29 6.84 15.78
C LYS A 211 -7.01 5.35 15.91
N LEU A 212 -7.52 4.58 14.94
CA LEU A 212 -7.54 3.12 15.02
C LEU A 212 -6.23 2.46 14.53
N ASN A 213 -5.33 3.22 13.91
CA ASN A 213 -4.08 2.73 13.32
C ASN A 213 -3.19 1.91 14.29
N GLY A 214 -3.18 2.26 15.58
CA GLY A 214 -2.45 1.48 16.59
C GLY A 214 -3.08 0.11 16.83
N VAL A 215 -4.40 0.10 17.02
CA VAL A 215 -5.21 -1.11 17.22
C VAL A 215 -5.20 -2.01 15.99
N TYR A 216 -5.18 -1.43 14.78
CA TYR A 216 -5.08 -2.17 13.53
C TYR A 216 -3.74 -2.90 13.39
N VAL A 217 -2.61 -2.31 13.80
CA VAL A 217 -1.32 -3.02 13.81
C VAL A 217 -1.30 -4.12 14.87
N GLU A 218 -1.87 -3.88 16.06
CA GLU A 218 -2.03 -4.94 17.08
C GLU A 218 -2.87 -6.10 16.57
N LEU A 219 -4.06 -5.81 15.99
CA LEU A 219 -4.96 -6.82 15.42
C LEU A 219 -4.32 -7.57 14.25
N TYR A 220 -3.49 -6.91 13.44
CA TYR A 220 -2.70 -7.61 12.41
C TYR A 220 -1.74 -8.61 13.05
N ASP A 221 -0.97 -8.17 14.05
CA ASP A 221 0.03 -9.00 14.72
C ASP A 221 -0.59 -10.09 15.61
N GLU A 222 -1.87 -9.94 15.97
CA GLU A 222 -2.73 -10.89 16.68
C GLU A 222 -3.39 -11.91 15.72
N LEU A 223 -3.84 -11.51 14.53
CA LEU A 223 -4.62 -12.35 13.62
C LEU A 223 -3.85 -12.98 12.45
N ILE A 224 -2.72 -12.43 12.01
CA ILE A 224 -2.07 -12.88 10.77
C ILE A 224 -1.56 -14.32 10.87
N LEU A 225 -1.92 -15.17 9.91
CA LEU A 225 -1.43 -16.55 9.77
C LEU A 225 -0.25 -16.60 8.79
N SER A 226 -0.42 -16.01 7.62
CA SER A 226 0.59 -15.91 6.57
C SER A 226 0.22 -14.86 5.52
N ALA A 227 1.19 -14.44 4.71
CA ALA A 227 0.94 -13.63 3.52
C ALA A 227 1.79 -14.11 2.33
N LYS A 228 1.32 -13.83 1.11
CA LYS A 228 1.93 -14.26 -0.18
C LYS A 228 2.14 -13.06 -1.09
N GLY A 229 3.08 -13.17 -2.04
CA GLY A 229 3.48 -12.06 -2.92
C GLY A 229 4.56 -11.13 -2.33
N TYR A 230 5.09 -11.47 -1.15
CA TYR A 230 6.11 -10.70 -0.43
C TYR A 230 7.42 -11.47 -0.32
N SER A 231 8.55 -10.75 -0.32
CA SER A 231 9.87 -11.32 -0.06
C SER A 231 10.69 -10.56 0.98
N VAL A 232 11.65 -11.28 1.58
CA VAL A 232 12.76 -10.77 2.41
C VAL A 232 14.02 -11.53 1.98
N GLY A 233 15.13 -10.83 1.72
CA GLY A 233 16.34 -11.45 1.14
C GLY A 233 16.10 -12.10 -0.23
N GLY A 234 15.07 -11.67 -0.97
CA GLY A 234 14.61 -12.28 -2.22
C GLY A 234 13.88 -13.63 -2.07
N GLN A 235 13.68 -14.12 -0.83
CA GLN A 235 12.91 -15.34 -0.56
C GLN A 235 11.48 -15.02 -0.12
N PRO A 236 10.47 -15.85 -0.46
CA PRO A 236 9.11 -15.70 0.07
C PRO A 236 9.10 -15.64 1.60
N ILE A 237 8.26 -14.78 2.19
CA ILE A 237 8.26 -14.59 3.65
C ILE A 237 7.86 -15.84 4.44
N GLY A 238 8.67 -16.17 5.44
CA GLY A 238 8.51 -17.32 6.32
C GLY A 238 7.44 -17.13 7.39
N GLY A 239 6.17 -17.33 7.02
CA GLY A 239 5.05 -17.46 7.95
C GLY A 239 4.77 -16.25 8.85
N ARG A 240 4.03 -16.48 9.95
CA ARG A 240 3.54 -15.44 10.86
C ARG A 240 4.65 -14.53 11.42
N GLU A 241 5.76 -15.10 11.89
CA GLU A 241 6.82 -14.31 12.56
C GLU A 241 7.45 -13.27 11.62
N GLN A 242 7.64 -13.60 10.34
CA GLN A 242 8.09 -12.62 9.35
C GLN A 242 6.96 -11.65 8.96
N CYS A 243 5.71 -12.08 8.90
CA CYS A 243 4.58 -11.16 8.73
C CYS A 243 4.51 -10.11 9.85
N VAL A 244 4.73 -10.51 11.10
CA VAL A 244 4.74 -9.61 12.27
C VAL A 244 5.96 -8.68 12.24
N SER A 245 7.16 -9.23 12.00
CA SER A 245 8.42 -8.47 12.14
C SER A 245 8.88 -7.70 10.90
N LYS A 246 8.33 -7.98 9.70
CA LYS A 246 8.79 -7.41 8.42
C LYS A 246 7.70 -6.72 7.60
N MET A 247 6.41 -6.96 7.85
CA MET A 247 5.35 -6.31 7.07
C MET A 247 5.32 -4.80 7.34
N ASP A 248 5.26 -4.02 6.26
CA ASP A 248 5.11 -2.58 6.32
C ASP A 248 3.82 -2.18 7.06
N CYS A 249 3.90 -1.12 7.87
CA CYS A 249 2.79 -0.73 8.75
C CYS A 249 1.57 -0.21 7.98
N PHE A 250 1.71 0.35 6.77
CA PHE A 250 0.54 0.70 5.95
C PHE A 250 -0.15 -0.54 5.39
N HIS A 251 0.60 -1.56 4.96
CA HIS A 251 0.01 -2.86 4.59
C HIS A 251 -0.75 -3.50 5.76
N LYS A 252 -0.17 -3.51 6.97
CA LYS A 252 -0.87 -4.01 8.18
C LYS A 252 -2.20 -3.29 8.44
N ILE A 253 -2.18 -1.96 8.35
CA ILE A 253 -3.34 -1.09 8.60
C ILE A 253 -4.41 -1.27 7.54
N THR A 254 -4.05 -1.24 6.25
CA THR A 254 -5.00 -1.42 5.15
C THR A 254 -5.63 -2.82 5.18
N ALA A 255 -4.83 -3.87 5.45
CA ALA A 255 -5.35 -5.23 5.53
C ALA A 255 -6.40 -5.40 6.63
N ILE A 256 -6.15 -4.84 7.83
CA ILE A 256 -7.10 -4.95 8.95
C ILE A 256 -8.29 -4.00 8.80
N SER A 257 -8.16 -2.84 8.15
CA SER A 257 -9.35 -2.06 7.79
C SER A 257 -10.26 -2.92 6.89
N ILE A 258 -9.75 -3.45 5.78
CA ILE A 258 -10.55 -4.29 4.87
C ILE A 258 -11.12 -5.55 5.55
N LEU A 259 -10.41 -6.15 6.51
CA LEU A 259 -10.90 -7.31 7.27
C LEU A 259 -12.11 -7.00 8.17
N PHE A 260 -12.19 -5.78 8.72
CA PHE A 260 -13.28 -5.36 9.63
C PHE A 260 -14.33 -4.44 8.97
N ASP A 261 -13.99 -3.81 7.84
CA ASP A 261 -14.91 -3.01 7.01
C ASP A 261 -15.77 -3.94 6.11
N LYS A 262 -15.36 -5.20 5.91
CA LYS A 262 -16.20 -6.24 5.30
C LYS A 262 -17.17 -6.83 6.33
N PRO A 263 -18.50 -6.72 6.14
CA PRO A 263 -19.41 -7.67 6.77
C PRO A 263 -19.09 -9.10 6.29
N SER A 264 -19.26 -10.09 7.17
CA SER A 264 -19.02 -11.52 6.88
C SER A 264 -20.17 -12.15 6.07
N GLY A 265 -20.55 -11.47 5.00
CA GLY A 265 -21.66 -11.71 4.10
C GLY A 265 -21.71 -10.52 3.14
N GLY A 266 -21.75 -10.78 1.83
CA GLY A 266 -21.73 -9.72 0.82
C GLY A 266 -23.00 -8.85 0.84
N GLU A 267 -23.08 -7.92 -0.11
CA GLU A 267 -24.35 -7.27 -0.42
C GLU A 267 -25.32 -8.37 -0.92
N VAL A 268 -26.28 -8.73 -0.07
CA VAL A 268 -27.37 -9.64 -0.42
C VAL A 268 -28.39 -8.81 -1.18
N GLU A 269 -28.40 -8.96 -2.50
CA GLU A 269 -29.48 -8.44 -3.33
C GLU A 269 -30.77 -9.19 -2.97
N GLU A 270 -31.74 -8.48 -2.37
CA GLU A 270 -33.06 -9.04 -2.09
C GLU A 270 -33.77 -9.29 -3.43
N LEU A 271 -33.73 -10.55 -3.88
CA LEU A 271 -34.49 -11.00 -5.04
C LEU A 271 -35.99 -10.92 -4.72
N GLU A 272 -36.67 -9.90 -5.23
CA GLU A 272 -38.14 -9.86 -5.24
C GLU A 272 -38.68 -11.10 -5.96
N GLU A 273 -39.63 -11.82 -5.33
CA GLU A 273 -40.26 -13.00 -5.93
C GLU A 273 -41.11 -12.60 -7.15
N VAL A 274 -41.06 -13.41 -8.22
CA VAL A 274 -41.67 -13.15 -9.54
C VAL A 274 -42.98 -13.91 -9.72
#